data_AF-A0AAD9JSZ9-F1
#
_entry.id   AF-A0AAD9JSZ9-F1
#
_cell.length_a   1.000
_cell.length_b   1.000
_cell.length_c   1.000
_cell.angle_alpha   90.00
_cell.angle_beta   90.00
_cell.angle_gamma   90.00
#
_symmetry.space_group_name_H-M   'P 1'
#
loop_
_entity.id
_entity.type
_entity.pdbx_description
1 polymer ?
#
loop_
_entity_poly.entity_id
_entity_poly.type
_entity_poly.pdbx_seq_one_letter_code
_entity_poly.pdbx_strand_id
1 'polypeptide(L)'
;MVEIGDSIQRVETLLRELKELDDTAKDDVDRAEDLETSGRRFIEEDHYAIDCIRPKCIELQQMVQQYRELTQARFSTLDRSRDLHERIDKANKWCRRGVDLLAGQQIDQSTNMIWAQRSLDDINEFLRSAHDLRLDCPREFHALFDGILNPTTQEMVRDVTHRIDDVKNMCEKRCQNLRRLTEKPVRPVQPVAPEQVAPPGGPHKPHNADRKRKRLNQREGGSEKVSSSHECLGEFSKNIFWPPPSMITILFIYFIFLF
;
A
#
# COMPACT_ATOMS: atom_id res chain seq x y z
N MET A 1 19.15 -3.02 -14.74
CA MET A 1 18.21 -2.14 -14.01
C MET A 1 18.55 -2.25 -12.54
N VAL A 2 18.75 -1.13 -11.83
CA VAL A 2 19.04 -1.17 -10.39
C VAL A 2 17.75 -1.56 -9.66
N GLU A 3 17.79 -2.58 -8.81
CA GLU A 3 16.62 -3.09 -8.09
C GLU A 3 16.16 -2.09 -7.00
N ILE A 4 14.90 -1.69 -6.98
CA ILE A 4 14.36 -0.67 -6.05
C ILE A 4 13.34 -1.27 -5.05
N GLY A 5 12.95 -2.53 -5.25
CA GLY A 5 11.94 -3.24 -4.46
C GLY A 5 10.51 -2.99 -4.95
N ASP A 6 9.74 -4.06 -5.04
CA ASP A 6 8.34 -4.09 -5.50
C ASP A 6 7.31 -4.18 -4.36
N SER A 7 7.79 -4.26 -3.12
CA SER A 7 7.01 -4.39 -1.90
C SER A 7 7.78 -3.83 -0.69
N ILE A 8 7.07 -3.47 0.39
CA ILE A 8 7.69 -2.98 1.64
C ILE A 8 8.74 -4.00 2.15
N GLN A 9 8.39 -5.28 2.18
CA GLN A 9 9.27 -6.35 2.66
C GLN A 9 10.54 -6.47 1.83
N ARG A 10 10.42 -6.34 0.50
CA ARG A 10 11.59 -6.37 -0.38
C ARG A 10 12.48 -5.16 -0.17
N VAL A 11 11.91 -3.97 -0.04
CA VAL A 11 12.66 -2.73 0.22
C VAL A 11 13.37 -2.77 1.57
N GLU A 12 12.71 -3.26 2.63
CA GLU A 12 13.33 -3.43 3.95
C GLU A 12 14.49 -4.42 3.92
N THR A 13 14.36 -5.49 3.12
CA THR A 13 15.45 -6.44 2.90
C THR A 13 16.63 -5.77 2.18
N LEU A 14 16.38 -5.02 1.11
CA LEU A 14 17.42 -4.25 0.40
C LEU A 14 18.13 -3.24 1.30
N LEU A 15 17.38 -2.53 2.17
CA LEU A 15 17.95 -1.58 3.12
C LEU A 15 18.87 -2.27 4.14
N ARG A 16 18.47 -3.45 4.62
CA ARG A 16 19.29 -4.26 5.52
C ARG A 16 20.57 -4.74 4.85
N GLU A 17 20.46 -5.32 3.65
CA GLU A 17 21.60 -5.77 2.84
C GLU A 17 22.57 -4.62 2.56
N LEU A 18 22.05 -3.43 2.22
CA LEU A 18 22.86 -2.23 2.02
C LEU A 18 23.54 -1.76 3.31
N LYS A 19 22.85 -1.84 4.45
CA LYS A 19 23.42 -1.49 5.75
C LYS A 19 24.56 -2.43 6.14
N GLU A 20 24.37 -3.74 5.94
CA GLU A 20 25.40 -4.76 6.21
C GLU A 20 26.62 -4.58 5.29
N LEU A 21 26.40 -4.27 4.01
CA LEU A 21 27.48 -3.94 3.07
C LEU A 21 28.21 -2.67 3.50
N ASP A 22 27.47 -1.63 3.90
CA ASP A 22 28.05 -0.37 4.37
C ASP A 22 28.86 -0.56 5.65
N ASP A 23 28.36 -1.36 6.60
CA ASP A 23 29.08 -1.66 7.83
C ASP A 23 30.35 -2.47 7.56
N THR A 24 30.34 -3.39 6.60
CA THR A 24 31.54 -4.16 6.22
C THR A 24 32.58 -3.28 5.50
N ALA A 25 32.13 -2.32 4.70
CA ALA A 25 33.01 -1.43 3.95
C ALA A 25 33.66 -0.32 4.80
N LYS A 26 33.18 -0.07 6.03
CA LYS A 26 33.77 0.93 6.93
C LYS A 26 35.23 0.66 7.21
N ASP A 27 35.60 -0.59 7.50
CA ASP A 27 37.00 -0.95 7.76
C ASP A 27 37.90 -0.70 6.53
N ASP A 28 37.36 -0.83 5.31
CA ASP A 28 38.09 -0.52 4.07
C ASP A 28 38.25 0.98 3.87
N VAL A 29 37.19 1.76 4.16
CA VAL A 29 37.20 3.22 4.09
C VAL A 29 38.18 3.81 5.11
N ASP A 30 38.13 3.35 6.36
CA ASP A 30 39.01 3.82 7.43
C ASP A 30 40.48 3.53 7.08
N ARG A 31 40.77 2.31 6.58
CA ARG A 31 42.12 1.95 6.10
C ARG A 31 42.58 2.82 4.92
N ALA A 32 41.69 3.15 3.99
CA ALA A 32 42.02 4.01 2.86
C ALA A 32 42.34 5.45 3.33
N GLU A 33 41.58 5.98 4.29
CA GLU A 33 41.80 7.30 4.88
C GLU A 33 43.10 7.36 5.71
N ASP A 34 43.43 6.30 6.44
CA ASP A 34 44.70 6.18 7.19
C ASP A 34 45.91 6.14 6.25
N LEU A 35 45.82 5.37 5.17
CA LEU A 35 46.87 5.30 4.14
C LEU A 35 47.05 6.62 3.42
N GLU A 36 45.95 7.28 3.10
CA GLU A 36 45.95 8.57 2.45
C GLU A 36 46.58 9.64 3.36
N THR A 37 46.24 9.64 4.65
CA THR A 37 46.85 10.52 5.68
C THR A 37 48.34 10.26 5.83
N SER A 38 48.75 8.99 5.88
CA SER A 38 50.16 8.60 5.93
C SER A 38 50.93 9.07 4.69
N GLY A 39 50.31 8.95 3.51
CA GLY A 39 50.85 9.44 2.25
C GLY A 39 51.01 10.96 2.23
N ARG A 40 50.04 11.72 2.75
CA ARG A 40 50.16 13.18 2.91
C ARG A 40 51.36 13.55 3.78
N ARG A 41 51.57 12.85 4.90
CA ARG A 41 52.72 13.09 5.78
C ARG A 41 54.06 12.90 5.06
N PHE A 42 54.20 11.86 4.24
CA PHE A 42 55.41 11.69 3.43
C PHE A 42 55.61 12.81 2.40
N ILE A 43 54.52 13.37 1.88
CA ILE A 43 54.59 14.53 0.98
C ILE A 43 55.05 15.79 1.73
N GLU A 44 54.57 15.99 2.96
CA GLU A 44 54.96 17.11 3.83
C GLU A 44 56.43 17.01 4.30
N GLU A 45 56.95 15.78 4.46
CA GLU A 45 58.32 15.48 4.88
C GLU A 45 59.33 15.44 3.69
N ASP A 46 58.94 15.89 2.48
CA ASP A 46 59.78 15.91 1.27
C ASP A 46 60.36 14.51 0.89
N HIS A 47 59.55 13.45 1.02
CA HIS A 47 59.98 12.09 0.70
C HIS A 47 60.41 11.92 -0.77
N TYR A 48 61.45 11.11 -1.02
CA TYR A 48 62.06 10.95 -2.36
C TYR A 48 61.10 10.44 -3.47
N ALA A 49 59.93 9.91 -3.09
CA ALA A 49 58.96 9.27 -3.99
C ALA A 49 57.65 10.08 -4.14
N ILE A 50 57.66 11.39 -3.89
CA ILE A 50 56.45 12.25 -3.92
C ILE A 50 55.65 12.12 -5.22
N ASP A 51 56.32 12.04 -6.38
CA ASP A 51 55.66 11.94 -7.68
C ASP A 51 54.84 10.65 -7.84
N CYS A 52 55.19 9.60 -7.08
CA CYS A 52 54.45 8.35 -7.02
C CYS A 52 53.37 8.34 -5.93
N ILE A 53 53.63 8.97 -4.78
CA ILE A 53 52.73 8.96 -3.61
C ILE A 53 51.52 9.87 -3.86
N ARG A 54 51.75 11.10 -4.35
CA ARG A 54 50.71 12.10 -4.58
C ARG A 54 49.52 11.61 -5.43
N PRO A 55 49.70 10.99 -6.61
CA PRO A 55 48.56 10.51 -7.40
C PRO A 55 47.77 9.43 -6.67
N LYS A 56 48.41 8.61 -5.82
CA LYS A 56 47.72 7.56 -5.05
C LYS A 56 46.89 8.11 -3.90
N CYS A 57 47.35 9.15 -3.20
CA CYS A 57 46.52 9.85 -2.21
C CYS A 57 45.26 10.45 -2.85
N ILE A 58 45.40 11.07 -4.03
CA ILE A 58 44.26 11.65 -4.77
C ILE A 58 43.27 10.54 -5.18
N GLU A 59 43.77 9.41 -5.70
CA GLU A 59 42.94 8.27 -6.10
C GLU A 59 42.16 7.69 -4.89
N LEU A 60 42.83 7.46 -3.75
CA LEU A 60 42.19 6.97 -2.52
C LEU A 60 41.10 7.93 -2.02
N GLN A 61 41.40 9.24 -1.98
CA GLN A 61 40.42 10.25 -1.58
C GLN A 61 39.19 10.24 -2.50
N GLN A 62 39.40 10.15 -3.82
CA GLN A 62 38.30 10.08 -4.79
C GLN A 62 37.47 8.81 -4.63
N MET A 63 38.10 7.66 -4.41
CA MET A 63 37.40 6.39 -4.20
C MET A 63 36.54 6.41 -2.94
N VAL A 64 37.07 6.91 -1.82
CA VAL A 64 36.32 7.05 -0.56
C VAL A 64 35.12 8.00 -0.74
N GLN A 65 35.33 9.14 -1.39
CA GLN A 65 34.27 10.11 -1.65
C GLN A 65 33.17 9.52 -2.55
N GLN A 66 33.54 8.89 -3.66
CA GLN A 66 32.59 8.25 -4.57
C GLN A 66 31.79 7.14 -3.89
N TYR A 67 32.45 6.31 -3.06
CA TYR A 67 31.79 5.29 -2.28
C TYR A 67 30.71 5.90 -1.38
N ARG A 68 31.04 6.93 -0.60
CA ARG A 68 30.11 7.61 0.31
C ARG A 68 28.92 8.20 -0.44
N GLU A 69 29.15 8.89 -1.55
CA GLU A 69 28.11 9.49 -2.39
C GLU A 69 27.16 8.44 -2.97
N LEU A 70 27.70 7.38 -3.57
CA LEU A 70 26.91 6.30 -4.16
C LEU A 70 26.09 5.55 -3.12
N THR A 71 26.69 5.23 -1.97
CA THR A 71 26.01 4.55 -0.86
C THR A 71 24.89 5.41 -0.29
N GLN A 72 25.14 6.71 -0.05
CA GLN A 72 24.11 7.64 0.42
C GLN A 72 22.97 7.80 -0.59
N ALA A 73 23.28 7.96 -1.88
CA ALA A 73 22.28 8.03 -2.95
C ALA A 73 21.44 6.75 -3.01
N ARG A 74 22.06 5.59 -2.76
CA ARG A 74 21.36 4.31 -2.71
C ARG A 74 20.41 4.20 -1.53
N PHE A 75 20.82 4.59 -0.31
CA PHE A 75 19.94 4.67 0.85
C PHE A 75 18.75 5.58 0.59
N SER A 76 19.01 6.80 0.11
CA SER A 76 17.95 7.78 -0.20
C SER A 76 16.93 7.23 -1.22
N THR A 77 17.40 6.49 -2.23
CA THR A 77 16.52 5.86 -3.22
C THR A 77 15.63 4.78 -2.61
N LEU A 78 16.19 3.92 -1.75
CA LEU A 78 15.43 2.86 -1.08
C LEU A 78 14.47 3.41 -0.01
N ASP A 79 14.85 4.45 0.73
CA ASP A 79 13.96 5.10 1.68
C ASP A 79 12.75 5.75 1.00
N ARG A 80 12.95 6.39 -0.16
CA ARG A 80 11.84 6.90 -0.99
C ARG A 80 10.96 5.76 -1.50
N SER A 81 11.55 4.63 -1.91
CA SER A 81 10.79 3.44 -2.29
C SER A 81 9.95 2.89 -1.13
N ARG A 82 10.51 2.85 0.08
CA ARG A 82 9.78 2.42 1.28
C ARG A 82 8.59 3.34 1.55
N ASP A 83 8.80 4.65 1.55
CA ASP A 83 7.72 5.64 1.76
C ASP A 83 6.61 5.50 0.71
N LEU A 84 6.96 5.29 -0.56
CA LEU A 84 5.99 5.03 -1.63
C LEU A 84 5.08 3.83 -1.30
N HIS A 85 5.70 2.69 -0.98
CA HIS A 85 4.95 1.47 -0.69
C HIS A 85 4.15 1.57 0.61
N GLU A 86 4.66 2.25 1.64
CA GLU A 86 3.92 2.54 2.86
C GLU A 86 2.66 3.37 2.61
N ARG A 87 2.74 4.40 1.76
CA ARG A 87 1.56 5.22 1.41
C ARG A 87 0.52 4.39 0.67
N ILE A 88 0.94 3.54 -0.27
CA ILE A 88 0.05 2.62 -0.98
C ILE A 88 -0.64 1.66 0.00
N ASP A 89 0.10 1.07 0.95
CA ASP A 89 -0.47 0.16 1.95
C ASP A 89 -1.44 0.87 2.92
N LYS A 90 -1.07 2.07 3.41
CA LYS A 90 -1.95 2.92 4.23
C LYS A 90 -3.26 3.25 3.49
N ALA A 91 -3.16 3.61 2.21
CA ALA A 91 -4.32 3.90 1.38
C ALA A 91 -5.20 2.67 1.15
N ASN A 92 -4.60 1.50 0.90
CA ASN A 92 -5.35 0.24 0.78
C ASN A 92 -6.08 -0.11 2.09
N LYS A 93 -5.42 0.05 3.25
CA LYS A 93 -6.04 -0.14 4.58
C LYS A 93 -7.18 0.85 4.81
N TRP A 94 -7.01 2.12 4.42
CA TRP A 94 -8.06 3.13 4.51
C TRP A 94 -9.28 2.75 3.66
N CYS A 95 -9.07 2.29 2.42
CA CYS A 95 -10.16 1.84 1.56
C CYS A 95 -10.95 0.66 2.17
N ARG A 96 -10.25 -0.35 2.71
CA ARG A 96 -10.90 -1.48 3.41
C ARG A 96 -11.75 -1.01 4.58
N ARG A 97 -11.20 -0.15 5.45
CA ARG A 97 -11.94 0.43 6.58
C ARG A 97 -13.19 1.20 6.12
N GLY A 98 -13.11 1.92 5.01
CA GLY A 98 -14.26 2.64 4.45
C GLY A 98 -15.36 1.71 3.97
N VAL A 99 -15.01 0.62 3.29
CA VAL A 99 -15.97 -0.42 2.89
C VAL A 99 -16.59 -1.09 4.11
N ASP A 100 -15.78 -1.48 5.10
CA ASP A 100 -16.26 -2.12 6.34
C ASP A 100 -17.18 -1.19 7.12
N LEU A 101 -16.84 0.11 7.22
CA LEU A 101 -17.67 1.13 7.85
C LEU A 101 -19.04 1.22 7.17
N LEU A 102 -19.07 1.25 5.83
CA LEU A 102 -20.31 1.33 5.06
C LEU A 102 -21.14 0.05 5.15
N ALA A 103 -20.51 -1.12 5.09
CA ALA A 103 -21.16 -2.41 5.22
C ALA A 103 -21.76 -2.63 6.61
N GLY A 104 -21.12 -2.09 7.65
CA GLY A 104 -21.60 -2.11 9.02
C GLY A 104 -22.86 -1.26 9.27
N GLN A 105 -23.25 -0.39 8.33
CA GLN A 105 -24.43 0.45 8.50
C GLN A 105 -25.72 -0.32 8.25
N GLN A 106 -26.43 -0.68 9.31
CA GLN A 106 -27.70 -1.39 9.19
C GLN A 106 -28.81 -0.50 8.64
N ILE A 107 -29.60 -1.05 7.70
CA ILE A 107 -30.67 -0.32 7.00
C ILE A 107 -31.86 -0.05 7.95
N ASP A 108 -32.15 -0.96 8.87
CA ASP A 108 -33.27 -0.88 9.82
C ASP A 108 -33.08 0.19 10.90
N GLN A 109 -31.87 0.32 11.45
CA GLN A 109 -31.53 1.31 12.50
C GLN A 109 -31.45 2.76 11.98
N SER A 110 -31.25 2.93 10.66
CA SER A 110 -31.17 4.27 10.03
C SER A 110 -32.51 5.03 9.99
N THR A 111 -33.62 4.41 10.42
CA THR A 111 -34.90 5.11 10.62
C THR A 111 -34.97 5.92 11.91
N ASN A 112 -34.05 5.68 12.86
CA ASN A 112 -33.94 6.43 14.10
C ASN A 112 -32.94 7.58 13.95
N MET A 113 -33.40 8.80 14.23
CA MET A 113 -32.64 10.04 14.08
C MET A 113 -31.28 10.02 14.81
N ILE A 114 -31.19 9.42 15.99
CA ILE A 114 -29.94 9.37 16.79
C ILE A 114 -28.90 8.48 16.10
N TRP A 115 -29.33 7.32 15.58
CA TRP A 115 -28.46 6.41 14.85
C TRP A 115 -28.01 7.00 13.51
N ALA A 116 -28.90 7.74 12.84
CA ALA A 116 -28.56 8.46 11.62
C ALA A 116 -27.50 9.54 11.86
N GLN A 117 -27.63 10.31 12.96
CA GLN A 117 -26.64 11.32 13.33
C GLN A 117 -25.29 10.69 13.69
N ARG A 118 -25.26 9.62 14.50
CA ARG A 118 -24.02 8.93 14.83
C ARG A 118 -23.33 8.36 13.59
N SER A 119 -24.08 7.75 12.69
CA SER A 119 -23.55 7.23 11.42
C SER A 119 -22.97 8.34 10.53
N LEU A 120 -23.57 9.54 10.56
CA LEU A 120 -23.02 10.70 9.87
C LEU A 120 -21.69 11.14 10.47
N ASP A 121 -21.60 11.22 11.80
CA ASP A 121 -20.39 11.63 12.50
C ASP A 121 -19.24 10.64 12.24
N ASP A 122 -19.52 9.33 12.31
CA ASP A 122 -18.55 8.27 12.02
C ASP A 122 -18.02 8.36 10.58
N ILE A 123 -18.89 8.59 9.58
CA ILE A 123 -18.47 8.76 8.18
C ILE A 123 -17.67 10.05 7.99
N ASN A 124 -18.11 11.17 8.55
CA ASN A 124 -17.41 12.45 8.41
C ASN A 124 -16.00 12.37 9.01
N GLU A 125 -15.86 11.73 10.17
CA GLU A 125 -14.55 11.51 10.79
C GLU A 125 -13.65 10.62 9.95
N PHE A 126 -14.20 9.53 9.42
CA PHE A 126 -13.48 8.67 8.48
C PHE A 126 -12.98 9.45 7.25
N LEU A 127 -13.83 10.30 6.65
CA LEU A 127 -13.46 11.13 5.50
C LEU A 127 -12.33 12.12 5.82
N ARG A 128 -12.29 12.71 7.03
CA ARG A 128 -11.19 13.60 7.46
C ARG A 128 -9.85 12.86 7.54
N SER A 129 -9.86 11.58 7.92
CA SER A 129 -8.64 10.76 7.96
C SER A 129 -8.03 10.48 6.59
N ALA A 130 -8.70 10.83 5.48
CA ALA A 130 -8.14 10.68 4.14
C ALA A 130 -6.91 11.57 3.90
N HIS A 131 -6.77 12.69 4.62
CA HIS A 131 -5.61 13.59 4.46
C HIS A 131 -4.28 12.94 4.90
N ASP A 132 -4.34 11.98 5.83
CA ASP A 132 -3.16 11.25 6.33
C ASP A 132 -2.51 10.35 5.26
N LEU A 133 -3.22 10.10 4.15
CA LEU A 133 -2.73 9.26 3.06
C LEU A 133 -1.64 9.95 2.23
N ARG A 134 -1.61 11.30 2.20
CA ARG A 134 -0.65 12.11 1.42
C ARG A 134 -0.56 11.68 -0.06
N LEU A 135 -1.73 11.44 -0.67
CA LEU A 135 -1.94 11.07 -2.08
C LEU A 135 -2.84 12.06 -2.84
N ASP A 136 -3.23 13.15 -2.18
CA ASP A 136 -4.19 14.15 -2.63
C ASP A 136 -3.61 15.21 -3.58
N CYS A 137 -2.28 15.36 -3.63
CA CYS A 137 -1.58 16.27 -4.54
C CYS A 137 -0.68 15.51 -5.54
N PRO A 138 -1.14 15.26 -6.79
CA PRO A 138 -0.37 14.52 -7.79
C PRO A 138 0.99 15.15 -8.14
N ARG A 139 1.08 16.48 -8.13
CA ARG A 139 2.33 17.21 -8.43
C ARG A 139 3.39 16.97 -7.35
N GLU A 140 3.01 17.11 -6.09
CA GLU A 140 3.90 16.87 -4.95
C GLU A 140 4.30 15.40 -4.88
N PHE A 141 3.34 14.49 -5.08
CA PHE A 141 3.60 13.05 -5.12
C PHE A 141 4.63 12.69 -6.21
N HIS A 142 4.44 13.18 -7.44
CA HIS A 142 5.37 12.91 -8.53
C HIS A 142 6.75 13.52 -8.28
N ALA A 143 6.82 14.71 -7.67
CA ALA A 143 8.10 15.32 -7.31
C ALA A 143 8.85 14.51 -6.23
N LEU A 144 8.14 13.95 -5.25
CA LEU A 144 8.74 13.14 -4.17
C LEU A 144 9.31 11.81 -4.68
N PHE A 145 8.63 11.18 -5.63
CA PHE A 145 8.96 9.85 -6.13
C PHE A 145 9.58 9.86 -7.53
N ASP A 146 10.04 11.02 -7.99
CA ASP A 146 10.73 11.15 -9.26
C ASP A 146 11.99 10.27 -9.30
N GLY A 147 12.21 9.63 -10.46
CA GLY A 147 13.31 8.68 -10.66
C GLY A 147 13.17 7.31 -9.99
N ILE A 148 12.13 7.06 -9.17
CA ILE A 148 11.86 5.71 -8.61
C ILE A 148 10.55 5.09 -9.10
N LEU A 149 9.64 5.91 -9.65
CA LEU A 149 8.41 5.42 -10.26
C LEU A 149 8.72 4.57 -11.50
N ASN A 150 8.10 3.39 -11.54
CA ASN A 150 8.14 2.45 -12.66
C ASN A 150 6.70 2.10 -13.08
N PRO A 151 6.48 1.45 -14.24
CA PRO A 151 5.13 1.16 -14.72
C PRO A 151 4.24 0.43 -13.71
N THR A 152 4.81 -0.55 -12.99
CA THR A 152 4.12 -1.35 -11.97
C THR A 152 3.67 -0.50 -10.78
N THR A 153 4.58 0.29 -10.21
CA THR A 153 4.27 1.15 -9.06
C THR A 153 3.33 2.30 -9.44
N GLN A 154 3.46 2.84 -10.65
CA GLN A 154 2.51 3.82 -11.17
C GLN A 154 1.10 3.23 -11.30
N GLU A 155 0.98 1.96 -11.71
CA GLU A 155 -0.31 1.26 -11.74
C GLU A 155 -0.89 1.08 -10.34
N MET A 156 -0.10 0.61 -9.37
CA MET A 156 -0.53 0.50 -7.97
C MET A 156 -1.04 1.83 -7.39
N VAL A 157 -0.35 2.94 -7.69
CA VAL A 157 -0.75 4.29 -7.25
C VAL A 157 -2.06 4.71 -7.90
N ARG A 158 -2.22 4.49 -9.22
CA ARG A 158 -3.48 4.80 -9.92
C ARG A 158 -4.64 4.00 -9.35
N ASP A 159 -4.45 2.71 -9.16
CA ASP A 159 -5.47 1.80 -8.64
C ASP A 159 -5.94 2.20 -7.24
N VAL A 160 -4.99 2.48 -6.33
CA VAL A 160 -5.37 2.87 -4.97
C VAL A 160 -5.99 4.26 -4.92
N THR A 161 -5.57 5.18 -5.78
CA THR A 161 -6.19 6.51 -5.91
C THR A 161 -7.64 6.40 -6.38
N HIS A 162 -7.90 5.58 -7.40
CA HIS A 162 -9.27 5.32 -7.87
C HIS A 162 -10.14 4.72 -6.75
N ARG A 163 -9.61 3.75 -5.99
CA ARG A 163 -10.33 3.16 -4.86
C ARG A 163 -10.64 4.17 -3.75
N ILE A 164 -9.72 5.11 -3.49
CA ILE A 164 -9.98 6.21 -2.55
C ILE A 164 -11.18 7.03 -3.01
N ASP A 165 -11.22 7.41 -4.29
CA ASP A 165 -12.31 8.21 -4.84
C ASP A 165 -13.64 7.45 -4.82
N ASP A 166 -13.65 6.15 -5.12
CA ASP A 166 -14.83 5.30 -5.00
C ASP A 166 -15.38 5.27 -3.56
N VAL A 167 -14.50 5.07 -2.58
CA VAL A 167 -14.89 5.03 -1.16
C VAL A 167 -15.41 6.39 -0.70
N LYS A 168 -14.75 7.50 -1.08
CA LYS A 168 -15.25 8.86 -0.83
C LYS A 168 -16.66 9.05 -1.40
N ASN A 169 -16.86 8.67 -2.67
CA ASN A 169 -18.16 8.76 -3.34
C ASN A 169 -19.25 7.93 -2.65
N MET A 170 -18.92 6.72 -2.19
CA MET A 170 -19.85 5.87 -1.44
C MET A 170 -20.23 6.50 -0.10
N CYS A 171 -19.23 7.00 0.65
CA CYS A 171 -19.44 7.72 1.89
C CYS A 171 -20.31 8.97 1.70
N GLU A 172 -20.04 9.78 0.68
CA GLU A 172 -20.83 10.98 0.37
C GLU A 172 -22.28 10.65 0.04
N LYS A 173 -22.53 9.65 -0.81
CA LYS A 173 -23.89 9.16 -1.11
C LYS A 173 -24.60 8.71 0.16
N ARG A 174 -23.89 8.03 1.06
CA ARG A 174 -24.47 7.58 2.32
C ARG A 174 -24.78 8.76 3.25
N CYS A 175 -23.88 9.75 3.37
CA CYS A 175 -24.12 10.98 4.10
C CYS A 175 -25.35 11.75 3.58
N GLN A 176 -25.50 11.88 2.25
CA GLN A 176 -26.67 12.53 1.66
C GLN A 176 -27.99 11.83 2.05
N ASN A 177 -28.01 10.50 2.07
CA ASN A 177 -29.18 9.73 2.48
C ASN A 177 -29.50 9.89 3.96
N LEU A 178 -28.47 9.86 4.83
CA LEU A 178 -28.65 10.02 6.27
C LEU A 178 -29.16 11.42 6.64
N ARG A 179 -28.65 12.48 6.00
CA ARG A 179 -29.13 13.86 6.22
C ARG A 179 -30.62 14.03 5.90
N ARG A 180 -31.11 13.39 4.83
CA ARG A 180 -32.55 13.39 4.50
C ARG A 180 -33.42 12.72 5.57
N LEU A 181 -32.86 11.78 6.33
CA LEU A 181 -33.57 11.09 7.42
C LEU A 181 -33.60 11.94 8.69
N THR A 182 -32.56 12.73 8.94
CA THR A 182 -32.49 13.66 10.08
C THR A 182 -33.29 14.94 9.85
N GLU A 183 -33.52 15.34 8.60
CA GLU A 183 -34.24 16.57 8.21
C GLU A 183 -35.76 16.40 8.03
N LYS A 184 -36.35 15.22 8.26
CA LYS A 184 -37.79 15.01 8.08
C LYS A 184 -38.60 16.00 8.93
N PRO A 185 -39.39 16.92 8.33
CA PRO A 185 -40.23 17.83 9.10
C PRO A 185 -41.32 17.03 9.81
N VAL A 186 -41.61 17.40 11.06
CA VAL A 186 -42.80 16.93 11.79
C VAL A 186 -44.01 17.27 10.92
N ARG A 187 -44.63 16.28 10.30
CA ARG A 187 -45.87 16.52 9.54
C ARG A 187 -46.91 17.07 10.53
N PRO A 188 -47.58 18.21 10.24
CA PRO A 188 -48.70 18.66 11.06
C PRO A 188 -49.70 17.53 11.16
N VAL A 189 -49.96 17.05 12.37
CA VAL A 189 -50.98 16.05 12.62
C VAL A 189 -52.32 16.72 12.29
N GLN A 190 -52.93 16.37 11.15
CA GLN A 190 -54.32 16.75 10.90
C GLN A 190 -55.16 16.15 12.02
N PRO A 191 -55.95 16.94 12.79
CA PRO A 191 -56.86 16.41 13.79
C PRO A 191 -57.90 15.54 13.08
N VAL A 192 -57.82 14.23 13.28
CA VAL A 192 -58.86 13.30 12.81
C VAL A 192 -60.00 13.37 13.81
N ALA A 193 -61.19 13.77 13.36
CA ALA A 193 -62.40 13.78 14.20
C ALA A 193 -62.74 12.35 14.66
N PRO A 194 -63.14 12.13 15.92
CA PRO A 194 -63.46 10.81 16.44
C PRO A 194 -64.72 10.26 15.76
N GLU A 195 -64.60 9.05 15.23
CA GLU A 195 -65.69 8.32 14.57
C GLU A 195 -66.75 7.90 15.60
N GLN A 196 -68.02 8.23 15.32
CA GLN A 196 -69.16 7.91 16.18
C GLN A 196 -69.49 6.42 16.08
N VAL A 197 -69.49 5.74 17.23
CA VAL A 197 -69.91 4.34 17.38
C VAL A 197 -71.44 4.23 17.31
N ALA A 198 -71.96 3.35 16.45
CA ALA A 198 -73.35 2.87 16.52
C ALA A 198 -73.39 1.32 16.63
N PRO A 199 -74.36 0.73 17.38
CA PRO A 199 -74.34 -0.65 17.88
C PRO A 199 -75.06 -1.69 16.96
N PRO A 200 -75.10 -3.00 17.31
CA PRO A 200 -74.97 -4.11 16.36
C PRO A 200 -76.29 -4.85 15.98
N GLY A 201 -76.28 -5.55 14.84
CA GLY A 201 -77.28 -6.57 14.48
C GLY A 201 -77.04 -7.18 13.09
N GLY A 202 -76.84 -8.50 12.99
CA GLY A 202 -76.67 -9.26 11.72
C GLY A 202 -78.00 -9.58 11.00
N PRO A 203 -78.15 -10.67 10.21
CA PRO A 203 -77.17 -11.59 9.64
C PRO A 203 -77.39 -12.00 8.14
N HIS A 204 -76.39 -12.63 7.51
CA HIS A 204 -76.40 -13.59 6.37
C HIS A 204 -77.16 -13.24 5.05
N LYS A 205 -76.63 -13.42 3.82
CA LYS A 205 -76.17 -14.66 3.12
C LYS A 205 -75.67 -14.29 1.68
N PRO A 206 -75.27 -15.22 0.77
CA PRO A 206 -73.97 -15.20 0.11
C PRO A 206 -74.01 -14.93 -1.41
N HIS A 207 -72.86 -14.70 -2.05
CA HIS A 207 -72.73 -14.95 -3.48
C HIS A 207 -71.42 -15.65 -3.84
N ASN A 208 -71.60 -16.67 -4.67
CA ASN A 208 -70.66 -17.65 -5.16
C ASN A 208 -70.13 -17.18 -6.52
N ALA A 209 -68.81 -17.25 -6.75
CA ALA A 209 -68.26 -17.28 -8.11
C ALA A 209 -66.84 -17.87 -8.09
N ASP A 210 -66.80 -19.19 -8.29
CA ASP A 210 -65.91 -19.89 -9.21
C ASP A 210 -64.89 -19.04 -9.99
N ARG A 211 -63.58 -19.36 -9.85
CA ARG A 211 -62.86 -20.08 -10.91
C ARG A 211 -61.39 -20.39 -10.59
N LYS A 212 -61.12 -21.70 -10.71
CA LYS A 212 -59.93 -22.32 -11.32
C LYS A 212 -58.59 -22.30 -10.56
N ARG A 213 -58.49 -23.33 -9.72
CA ARG A 213 -57.29 -24.05 -9.30
C ARG A 213 -56.63 -24.74 -10.50
N LYS A 214 -55.30 -24.67 -10.63
CA LYS A 214 -54.49 -25.71 -11.28
C LYS A 214 -53.28 -25.97 -10.38
N ARG A 215 -53.31 -27.13 -9.70
CA ARG A 215 -52.17 -27.76 -9.02
C ARG A 215 -51.83 -29.02 -9.80
N LEU A 216 -50.55 -29.27 -10.04
CA LEU A 216 -49.88 -30.57 -9.93
C LEU A 216 -48.39 -30.34 -10.24
N ASN A 217 -47.37 -30.97 -9.66
CA ASN A 217 -47.06 -31.68 -8.41
C ASN A 217 -45.62 -32.22 -8.62
N GLN A 218 -44.81 -32.28 -7.55
CA GLN A 218 -43.69 -33.24 -7.33
C GLN A 218 -42.47 -33.16 -8.30
N ARG A 219 -41.23 -33.54 -7.95
CA ARG A 219 -40.56 -34.12 -6.76
C ARG A 219 -39.04 -34.09 -7.00
N GLU A 220 -38.29 -34.31 -5.91
CA GLU A 220 -36.93 -34.90 -5.84
C GLU A 220 -35.78 -34.03 -6.39
N GLY A 221 -34.65 -33.81 -5.71
CA GLY A 221 -33.91 -34.67 -4.80
C GLY A 221 -32.73 -35.26 -5.57
N GLY A 222 -31.54 -34.67 -5.46
CA GLY A 222 -30.34 -35.17 -6.16
C GLY A 222 -29.08 -34.41 -5.79
N SER A 223 -28.23 -35.05 -5.01
CA SER A 223 -26.86 -34.65 -4.68
C SER A 223 -25.93 -35.25 -5.74
N GLU A 224 -25.05 -34.44 -6.32
CA GLU A 224 -23.95 -34.95 -7.17
C GLU A 224 -22.60 -34.38 -6.73
N LYS A 225 -21.72 -35.31 -6.36
CA LYS A 225 -20.28 -35.16 -6.25
C LYS A 225 -19.64 -35.39 -7.62
N VAL A 226 -18.64 -34.59 -7.97
CA VAL A 226 -17.53 -34.91 -8.89
C VAL A 226 -16.34 -34.09 -8.37
N SER A 227 -15.29 -34.60 -7.72
CA SER A 227 -14.27 -35.62 -8.02
C SER A 227 -13.23 -35.23 -9.09
N SER A 228 -11.98 -35.03 -8.63
CA SER A 228 -10.71 -35.52 -9.21
C SER A 228 -10.26 -34.93 -10.55
N SER A 229 -8.99 -34.69 -10.89
CA SER A 229 -7.65 -34.69 -10.29
C SER A 229 -6.71 -34.14 -11.38
N HIS A 230 -5.53 -33.62 -11.04
CA HIS A 230 -4.21 -34.19 -11.42
C HIS A 230 -3.07 -33.20 -11.21
N GLU A 231 -1.97 -33.76 -10.72
CA GLU A 231 -0.63 -33.21 -10.57
C GLU A 231 0.02 -32.81 -11.90
N CYS A 232 0.93 -31.85 -11.84
CA CYS A 232 2.16 -31.86 -12.64
C CYS A 232 3.32 -31.32 -11.81
N LEU A 233 4.20 -32.23 -11.36
CA LEU A 233 5.58 -31.98 -10.98
C LEU A 233 6.39 -31.67 -12.25
N GLY A 234 7.27 -30.69 -12.16
CA GLY A 234 8.27 -30.37 -13.17
C GLY A 234 9.53 -29.85 -12.49
N GLU A 235 10.46 -30.77 -12.26
CA GLU A 235 11.83 -30.52 -11.78
C GLU A 235 12.58 -29.57 -12.71
N PHE A 236 13.36 -28.65 -12.14
CA PHE A 236 14.52 -28.06 -12.81
C PHE A 236 15.79 -28.39 -12.02
N SER A 237 16.63 -29.18 -12.66
CA SER A 237 17.90 -29.69 -12.15
C SER A 237 19.01 -28.65 -12.28
N LYS A 238 19.78 -28.51 -11.20
CA LYS A 238 21.26 -28.38 -11.10
C LYS A 238 22.02 -27.74 -12.28
N ASN A 239 22.66 -26.58 -12.04
CA ASN A 239 24.14 -26.45 -12.00
C ASN A 239 24.64 -25.00 -11.90
N ILE A 240 25.41 -24.75 -10.82
CA ILE A 240 26.70 -24.02 -10.72
C ILE A 240 26.82 -22.63 -11.36
N PHE A 241 26.97 -21.59 -10.52
CA PHE A 241 28.15 -20.71 -10.55
C PHE A 241 28.19 -19.87 -9.26
N TRP A 242 29.34 -19.87 -8.57
CA TRP A 242 29.59 -18.96 -7.45
C TRP A 242 29.43 -17.51 -7.92
N PRO A 243 28.95 -16.57 -7.07
CA PRO A 243 28.93 -15.16 -7.46
C PRO A 243 30.37 -14.72 -7.81
N PRO A 244 30.57 -13.94 -8.88
CA PRO A 244 31.89 -13.44 -9.21
C PRO A 244 32.40 -12.59 -8.04
N PRO A 245 33.70 -12.66 -7.70
CA PRO A 245 34.31 -11.71 -6.78
C PRO A 245 33.94 -10.29 -7.23
N SER A 246 33.54 -9.45 -6.28
CA SER A 246 33.31 -8.03 -6.51
C SER A 246 34.46 -7.45 -7.35
N MET A 247 34.20 -6.49 -8.24
CA MET A 247 35.28 -5.79 -8.98
C MET A 247 36.40 -5.30 -8.06
N ILE A 248 36.09 -5.06 -6.78
CA ILE A 248 37.04 -4.72 -5.72
C ILE A 248 37.94 -5.90 -5.34
N THR A 249 37.43 -7.14 -5.23
CA THR A 249 38.27 -8.33 -5.04
C THR A 249 39.09 -8.66 -6.29
N ILE A 250 38.59 -8.37 -7.49
CA ILE A 250 39.40 -8.48 -8.73
C ILE A 250 40.53 -7.45 -8.75
N LEU A 251 40.26 -6.19 -8.35
CA LEU A 251 41.30 -5.16 -8.22
C LEU A 251 42.30 -5.48 -7.08
N PHE A 252 41.83 -6.06 -5.96
CA PHE A 252 42.69 -6.51 -4.86
C PHE A 252 43.57 -7.71 -5.26
N ILE A 253 43.04 -8.66 -6.05
CA ILE A 253 43.79 -9.82 -6.56
C ILE A 253 44.80 -9.38 -7.65
N TYR A 254 44.45 -8.42 -8.51
CA TYR A 254 45.39 -7.81 -9.46
C TYR A 254 46.50 -7.01 -8.77
N PHE A 255 46.23 -6.43 -7.59
CA PHE A 255 47.21 -5.68 -6.81
C PHE A 255 48.20 -6.58 -6.04
N ILE A 256 47.79 -7.81 -5.68
CA ILE A 256 48.63 -8.80 -4.99
C ILE A 256 49.51 -9.61 -5.96
N PHE A 257 49.14 -9.74 -7.24
CA PHE A 257 49.92 -10.51 -8.23
C PHE A 257 50.86 -9.67 -9.12
N LEU A 258 50.93 -8.34 -8.90
CA LEU A 258 51.83 -7.44 -9.65
C LEU A 258 52.99 -6.87 -8.81
N PHE A 259 53.20 -7.38 -7.59
CA PHE A 259 54.39 -7.23 -6.75
C PHE A 259 54.64 -8.55 -6.01
#